data_AF-A0A091NU99-F1
#
_entry.id   AF-A0A091NU99-F1
#
_cell.length_a   1.000
_cell.length_b   1.000
_cell.length_c   1.000
_cell.angle_alpha   90.00
_cell.angle_beta   90.00
_cell.angle_gamma   90.00
#
_symmetry.space_group_name_H-M   'P 1'
#
loop_
_entity.id
_entity.type
_entity.pdbx_description
1 polymer ?
#
loop_
_entity_poly.entity_id
_entity_poly.type
_entity_poly.pdbx_seq_one_letter_code
_entity_poly.pdbx_strand_id
1 'polypeptide(L)'
;RKKCVEKELEAERKWSDKWGFMQAALKELLEEEKKENAKPKIELPEHLQIRPVTPVEKYLKVNPSPPVPKTTQGFIGWRSGVPGLELEHDFQIQSSKGTLSRDLK
;
A
#
# COMPACT_ATOMS: atom_id res chain seq x y z
N ARG A 1 -47.36 -6.49 44.65
CA ARG A 1 -46.44 -5.97 43.59
C ARG A 1 -45.59 -4.79 44.06
N LYS A 2 -46.16 -3.65 44.51
CA LYS A 2 -45.38 -2.46 44.94
C LYS A 2 -44.29 -2.74 45.99
N LYS A 3 -44.60 -3.49 47.06
CA LYS A 3 -43.60 -3.91 48.07
C LYS A 3 -42.45 -4.77 47.57
N CYS A 4 -42.60 -5.48 46.46
CA CYS A 4 -41.51 -6.28 45.88
C CYS A 4 -40.51 -5.36 45.19
N VAL A 5 -41.04 -4.40 44.41
CA VAL A 5 -40.25 -3.37 43.72
C VAL A 5 -39.47 -2.51 44.71
N GLU A 6 -40.07 -2.12 45.83
CA GLU A 6 -39.37 -1.35 46.87
C GLU A 6 -38.22 -2.14 47.50
N LYS A 7 -38.41 -3.43 47.76
CA LYS A 7 -37.37 -4.31 48.30
C LYS A 7 -36.24 -4.55 47.29
N GLU A 8 -36.57 -4.65 46.01
CA GLU A 8 -35.59 -4.77 44.92
C GLU A 8 -34.72 -3.52 44.83
N LEU A 9 -35.33 -2.33 44.85
CA LEU A 9 -34.60 -1.05 44.84
C LEU A 9 -33.72 -0.87 46.08
N GLU A 10 -34.20 -1.27 47.26
CA GLU A 10 -33.38 -1.27 48.47
C GLU A 10 -32.23 -2.26 48.39
N ALA A 11 -32.46 -3.45 47.80
CA ALA A 11 -31.43 -4.45 47.61
C ALA A 11 -30.36 -3.95 46.63
N GLU A 12 -30.76 -3.31 45.53
CA GLU A 12 -29.87 -2.69 44.55
C GLU A 12 -28.99 -1.60 45.18
N ARG A 13 -29.59 -0.68 45.94
CA ARG A 13 -28.84 0.37 46.66
C ARG A 13 -27.85 -0.19 47.67
N LYS A 14 -28.26 -1.23 48.41
CA LYS A 14 -27.39 -1.88 49.41
C LYS A 14 -26.42 -2.87 48.76
N TRP A 15 -26.56 -3.18 47.48
CA TRP A 15 -25.75 -4.18 46.78
C TRP A 15 -24.30 -3.72 46.66
N SER A 16 -24.07 -2.49 46.21
CA SER A 16 -22.72 -1.92 46.07
C SER A 16 -21.93 -1.93 47.38
N ASP A 17 -22.61 -1.65 48.48
CA ASP A 17 -21.98 -1.51 49.80
C ASP A 17 -21.76 -2.85 50.48
N LYS A 18 -22.71 -3.80 50.35
CA LYS A 18 -22.53 -5.17 50.86
C LYS A 18 -21.46 -5.93 50.09
N TRP A 19 -21.37 -5.67 48.79
CA TRP A 19 -20.43 -6.34 47.90
C TRP A 19 -19.23 -5.44 47.61
N GLY A 20 -18.62 -4.95 48.70
CA GLY A 20 -17.44 -4.10 48.68
C GLY A 20 -16.26 -4.67 47.88
N PHE A 21 -16.27 -5.97 47.54
CA PHE A 21 -15.32 -6.57 46.60
C PHE A 21 -15.37 -5.90 45.22
N MET A 22 -16.54 -5.43 44.76
CA MET A 22 -16.67 -4.71 43.48
C MET A 22 -15.97 -3.35 43.54
N GLN A 23 -16.07 -2.66 44.68
CA GLN A 23 -15.44 -1.34 44.87
C GLN A 23 -13.94 -1.47 45.16
N ALA A 24 -13.54 -2.46 45.96
CA ALA A 24 -12.15 -2.74 46.29
C ALA A 24 -11.37 -3.22 45.06
N ALA A 25 -11.90 -4.18 44.30
CA ALA A 25 -11.27 -4.66 43.07
C ALA A 25 -11.08 -3.54 42.04
N LEU A 26 -12.08 -2.66 41.86
CA LEU A 26 -11.94 -1.53 40.94
C LEU A 26 -10.87 -0.51 41.40
N LYS A 27 -10.77 -0.25 42.71
CA LYS A 27 -9.75 0.64 43.25
C LYS A 27 -8.35 0.04 43.14
N GLU A 28 -8.21 -1.25 43.42
CA GLU A 28 -6.94 -1.98 43.30
C GLU A 28 -6.46 -2.02 41.84
N LEU A 29 -7.35 -2.35 40.90
CA LEU A 29 -7.03 -2.32 39.46
C LEU A 29 -6.60 -0.92 38.98
N LEU A 30 -7.29 0.13 39.44
CA LEU A 30 -6.96 1.51 39.09
C LEU A 30 -5.64 1.98 39.74
N GLU A 31 -5.33 1.51 40.95
CA GLU A 31 -4.05 1.79 41.60
C GLU A 31 -2.89 1.03 40.93
N GLU A 32 -3.10 -0.19 40.46
CA GLU A 32 -2.10 -0.95 39.70
C GLU A 32 -1.78 -0.28 38.36
N GLU A 33 -2.79 0.17 37.60
CA GLU A 33 -2.55 0.95 36.37
C GLU A 33 -1.78 2.24 36.63
N LYS A 34 -2.11 2.97 37.71
CA LYS A 34 -1.40 4.20 38.07
C LYS A 34 0.06 3.96 38.47
N LYS A 35 0.34 2.83 39.13
CA LYS A 35 1.71 2.42 39.48
C LYS A 35 2.50 1.94 38.26
N GLU A 36 1.84 1.36 37.25
CA GLU A 36 2.48 0.98 35.97
C GLU A 36 2.91 2.17 35.09
N ASN A 37 2.38 3.38 35.31
CA ASN A 37 2.81 4.57 34.58
C ASN A 37 4.24 5.03 34.95
N ALA A 38 4.88 4.40 35.94
CA ALA A 38 6.29 4.57 36.26
C ALA A 38 7.19 3.52 35.57
N LYS A 39 6.71 2.81 34.53
CA LYS A 39 7.57 1.97 33.69
C LYS A 39 8.70 2.84 33.13
N PRO A 40 9.99 2.51 33.37
CA PRO A 40 11.08 3.25 32.77
C PRO A 40 10.91 3.19 31.25
N LYS A 41 11.09 4.30 30.56
CA LYS A 41 11.13 4.32 29.09
C LYS A 41 12.28 3.41 28.68
N ILE A 42 11.98 2.16 28.34
CA ILE A 42 12.95 1.20 27.83
C ILE A 42 13.40 1.77 26.49
N GLU A 43 14.58 2.38 26.46
CA GLU A 43 15.19 2.82 25.22
C GLU A 43 15.42 1.57 24.37
N LEU A 44 14.85 1.57 23.16
CA LEU A 44 14.95 0.42 22.27
C LEU A 44 16.44 0.19 21.95
N PRO A 45 17.03 -0.96 22.31
CA PRO A 45 18.43 -1.26 22.06
C PRO A 45 18.79 -1.02 20.58
N GLU A 46 19.98 -0.47 20.34
CA GLU A 46 20.42 -0.04 19.00
C GLU A 46 20.34 -1.16 17.94
N HIS A 47 20.56 -2.41 18.33
CA HIS A 47 20.47 -3.57 17.44
C HIS A 47 19.02 -3.97 17.09
N LEU A 48 18.03 -3.55 17.87
CA LEU A 48 16.60 -3.71 17.59
C LEU A 48 16.02 -2.51 16.82
N GLN A 49 16.77 -1.42 16.70
CA GLN A 49 16.37 -0.28 15.89
C GLN A 49 16.45 -0.67 14.41
N ILE A 50 15.31 -0.65 13.74
CA ILE A 50 15.24 -0.88 12.30
C ILE A 50 16.02 0.25 11.64
N ARG A 51 17.08 -0.12 10.91
CA ARG A 51 17.80 0.85 10.09
C ARG A 51 16.80 1.48 9.12
N PRO A 52 16.70 2.80 9.04
CA PRO A 52 15.86 3.43 8.03
C PRO A 52 16.29 2.88 6.68
N VAL A 53 15.34 2.29 5.95
CA VAL A 53 15.59 1.76 4.61
C VAL A 53 16.22 2.91 3.83
N THR A 54 17.43 2.68 3.33
CA THR A 54 18.10 3.64 2.47
C THR A 54 17.11 4.10 1.42
N PRO A 55 16.85 5.42 1.29
CA PRO A 55 15.82 5.89 0.39
C PRO A 55 16.07 5.31 -0.98
N VAL A 56 15.05 4.68 -1.53
CA VAL A 56 15.09 3.96 -2.80
C VAL A 56 15.67 4.85 -3.90
N GLU A 57 15.43 6.16 -3.81
CA GLU A 57 15.97 7.22 -4.65
C GLU A 57 17.51 7.19 -4.81
N LYS A 58 18.26 6.73 -3.80
CA LYS A 58 19.74 6.62 -3.88
C LYS A 58 20.20 5.53 -4.85
N TYR A 59 19.40 4.49 -5.05
CA TYR A 59 19.75 3.32 -5.87
C TYR A 59 18.93 3.19 -7.15
N LEU A 60 17.72 3.75 -7.17
CA LEU A 60 16.82 3.75 -8.33
C LEU A 60 16.86 5.12 -9.00
N LYS A 61 17.88 5.34 -9.83
CA LYS A 61 17.90 6.46 -10.77
C LYS A 61 16.93 6.17 -11.91
N VAL A 62 15.71 6.71 -11.80
CA VAL A 62 14.69 6.60 -12.85
C VAL A 62 15.06 7.57 -13.98
N ASN A 63 15.79 7.07 -14.97
CA ASN A 63 16.02 7.80 -16.22
C ASN A 63 14.74 7.75 -17.08
N PRO A 64 14.46 8.77 -17.90
CA PRO A 64 13.36 8.72 -18.83
C PRO A 64 13.53 7.56 -19.81
N SER A 65 12.41 7.02 -20.31
CA SER A 65 12.42 5.99 -21.34
C SER A 65 13.23 6.48 -22.55
N PRO A 66 14.06 5.62 -23.18
CA PRO A 66 14.72 5.97 -24.43
C PRO A 66 13.68 6.36 -25.50
N PRO A 67 14.04 7.23 -26.45
CA PRO A 67 13.15 7.63 -27.52
C PRO A 67 12.75 6.40 -28.34
N VAL A 68 11.47 6.34 -28.72
CA VAL A 68 10.94 5.24 -29.53
C VAL A 68 11.75 5.15 -30.83
N PRO A 69 12.28 3.96 -31.19
CA PRO A 69 13.04 3.82 -32.42
C PRO A 69 12.14 4.14 -33.60
N LYS A 70 12.65 4.97 -34.51
CA LYS A 70 11.97 5.42 -35.73
C LYS A 70 11.54 4.26 -36.64
N THR A 71 12.10 3.08 -36.42
CA THR A 71 11.87 1.85 -37.19
C THR A 71 10.69 1.01 -36.69
N THR A 72 9.97 1.45 -35.66
CA THR A 72 8.80 0.71 -35.17
C THR A 72 7.72 0.65 -36.25
N GLN A 73 7.24 -0.57 -36.51
CA GLN A 73 6.21 -0.90 -37.49
C GLN A 73 4.89 -0.11 -37.31
N GLY A 74 4.70 0.57 -36.17
CA GLY A 74 3.58 1.47 -35.92
C GLY A 74 3.78 2.92 -36.40
N PHE A 75 5.03 3.41 -36.55
CA PHE A 75 5.34 4.75 -37.08
C PHE A 75 5.66 4.72 -38.57
N ILE A 76 6.31 3.65 -39.03
CA ILE A 76 6.49 3.34 -40.44
C ILE A 76 5.23 2.60 -40.89
N GLY A 77 4.24 3.35 -41.38
CA GLY A 77 3.10 2.75 -42.08
C GLY A 77 3.56 2.02 -43.35
N TRP A 78 2.62 1.35 -44.02
CA TRP A 78 2.83 0.70 -45.33
C TRP A 78 3.36 1.64 -46.43
N ARG A 79 3.42 2.95 -46.15
CA ARG A 79 3.83 4.06 -47.00
C ARG A 79 4.58 5.08 -46.14
N SER A 80 5.71 4.71 -45.54
CA SER A 80 6.54 5.69 -44.81
C SER A 80 6.96 6.82 -45.74
N GLY A 81 6.74 8.09 -45.36
CA GLY A 81 7.17 9.26 -46.12
C GLY A 81 8.59 9.74 -45.77
N VAL A 82 9.38 8.91 -45.09
CA VAL A 82 10.76 9.23 -44.69
C VAL A 82 11.73 8.65 -45.73
N PRO A 83 12.50 9.48 -46.45
CA PRO A 83 13.46 9.02 -47.44
C PRO A 83 14.43 7.99 -46.86
N GLY A 84 14.50 6.81 -47.48
CA GLY A 84 15.36 5.69 -47.06
C GLY A 84 14.73 4.69 -46.08
N LEU A 85 13.49 4.92 -45.62
CA LEU A 85 12.69 3.97 -44.83
C LEU A 85 11.39 3.58 -45.55
N GLU A 86 11.32 3.85 -46.85
CA GLU A 86 10.22 3.51 -47.74
C GLU A 86 10.24 2.02 -48.08
N LEU A 87 9.07 1.38 -48.17
CA LEU A 87 8.94 -0.01 -48.62
C LEU A 87 8.97 -0.15 -50.14
N GLU A 88 8.73 0.94 -50.87
CA GLU A 88 8.69 0.96 -52.33
C GLU A 88 10.06 1.39 -52.85
N HIS A 89 10.72 0.51 -53.58
CA HIS A 89 11.92 0.85 -54.35
C HIS A 89 11.56 0.65 -55.82
N ASP A 90 11.73 1.68 -56.66
CA ASP A 90 11.50 1.59 -58.10
C ASP A 90 10.13 1.00 -58.52
N PHE A 91 9.05 1.39 -57.84
CA PHE A 91 7.68 0.87 -58.06
C PHE A 91 7.49 -0.63 -57.78
N GLN A 92 8.42 -1.24 -57.06
CA GLN A 92 8.38 -2.64 -56.70
C GLN A 92 8.09 -2.80 -55.19
N ILE A 93 6.98 -3.44 -54.87
CA ILE A 93 6.60 -3.71 -53.48
C ILE A 93 7.29 -5.01 -53.05
N GLN A 94 8.24 -4.89 -52.12
CA GLN A 94 8.83 -6.05 -51.47
C GLN A 94 7.96 -6.48 -50.29
N SER A 95 7.48 -7.72 -50.29
CA SER A 95 6.72 -8.24 -49.16
C SER A 95 7.66 -8.50 -47.97
N SER A 96 7.14 -8.38 -46.75
CA SER A 96 7.87 -8.72 -45.52
C SER A 96 8.27 -10.20 -45.43
N LYS A 97 7.79 -11.04 -46.35
CA LYS A 97 8.12 -12.47 -46.46
C LYS A 97 9.18 -12.76 -47.54
N GLY A 98 9.82 -11.72 -48.09
CA GLY A 98 10.87 -11.86 -49.10
C GLY A 98 10.35 -12.23 -50.49
N THR A 99 9.04 -12.16 -50.72
CA THR A 99 8.46 -12.39 -52.04
C THR A 99 8.35 -11.08 -52.81
N LEU A 100 8.91 -11.08 -54.02
CA LEU A 100 8.96 -9.94 -54.91
C LEU A 100 7.68 -9.92 -55.78
N SER A 101 6.76 -9.01 -55.48
CA SER A 101 5.58 -8.76 -56.32
C SER A 101 5.93 -7.64 -57.31
N ARG A 102 5.91 -7.95 -58.61
CA ARG A 102 5.86 -6.92 -59.67
C ARG A 102 4.39 -6.67 -59.96
N ASP A 103 3.93 -5.43 -59.81
CA ASP A 103 2.62 -5.06 -60.29
C ASP A 103 2.63 -5.14 -61.83
N LEU A 104 1.88 -6.10 -62.37
CA LEU A 104 1.51 -6.11 -63.77
C LEU A 104 0.27 -5.22 -63.91
N LYS A 105 0.52 -4.05 -64.52
CA LYS A 105 -0.39 -3.07 -65.13
C LYS A 105 -1.90 -3.33 -65.03
#